data_AF-A0AAW9BDL8-F1
#
_entry.id   AF-A0AAW9BDL8-F1
#
_cell.length_a   1.000
_cell.length_b   1.000
_cell.length_c   1.000
_cell.angle_alpha   90.00
_cell.angle_beta   90.00
_cell.angle_gamma   90.00
#
_symmetry.space_group_name_H-M   'P 1'
#
loop_
_entity.id
_entity.type
_entity.pdbx_description
1 polymer ?
#
loop_
_entity_poly.entity_id
_entity_poly.type
_entity_poly.pdbx_seq_one_letter_code
_entity_poly.pdbx_strand_id
1 'polypeptide(L)'
;SSAALEVVIGQTFKVLFNLEISQAEIALNGQQAENEFVGCNCGIMDQMISAEGRENHAMLLDCRSLETEAVSMPEDMAVVIINSNKKRGLVDSEYNTRRQQCEEAARTFGVKALRDVTIEQFNEKVYELNEIVAKRARHVITENNRTVEAAKALRSHNINRMSELMAQSHASMRDDFDITVKEIDTLVEMV
;
A
#
# COMPACT_ATOMS: atom_id res chain seq x y z
N SER A 1 -4.85 7.45 -11.34
CA SER A 1 -5.71 8.26 -12.23
C SER A 1 -7.18 7.87 -12.09
N SER A 2 -7.51 6.58 -11.93
CA SER A 2 -8.88 6.11 -11.63
C SER A 2 -9.37 6.61 -10.27
N ALA A 3 -8.63 6.36 -9.18
CA ALA A 3 -9.00 6.82 -7.84
C ALA A 3 -9.31 8.33 -7.74
N ALA A 4 -8.50 9.18 -8.37
CA ALA A 4 -8.76 10.63 -8.40
C ALA A 4 -10.07 10.98 -9.13
N LEU A 5 -10.40 10.23 -10.20
CA LEU A 5 -11.65 10.38 -10.94
C LEU A 5 -12.85 9.87 -10.11
N GLU A 6 -12.72 8.71 -9.48
CA GLU A 6 -13.74 8.16 -8.58
C GLU A 6 -14.08 9.16 -7.47
N VAL A 7 -13.05 9.71 -6.81
CA VAL A 7 -13.19 10.64 -5.69
C VAL A 7 -13.80 11.97 -6.15
N VAL A 8 -13.37 12.53 -7.30
CA VAL A 8 -13.97 13.79 -7.80
C VAL A 8 -15.43 13.61 -8.21
N ILE A 9 -15.80 12.45 -8.74
CA ILE A 9 -17.19 12.12 -9.07
C ILE A 9 -18.01 12.02 -7.78
N GLY A 10 -17.53 11.28 -6.78
CA GLY A 10 -18.20 11.18 -5.47
C GLY A 10 -18.38 12.54 -4.80
N GLN A 11 -17.34 13.38 -4.84
CA GLN A 11 -17.39 14.76 -4.36
C GLN A 11 -18.40 15.61 -5.12
N THR A 12 -18.51 15.42 -6.44
CA THR A 12 -19.49 16.11 -7.28
C THR A 12 -20.92 15.75 -6.89
N PHE A 13 -21.23 14.47 -6.71
CA PHE A 13 -22.55 14.01 -6.26
C PHE A 13 -22.88 14.50 -4.85
N LYS A 14 -21.92 14.48 -3.93
CA LYS A 14 -22.06 15.03 -2.59
C LYS A 14 -22.54 16.48 -2.63
N VAL A 15 -21.92 17.31 -3.45
CA VAL A 15 -22.27 18.74 -3.58
C VAL A 15 -23.60 18.93 -4.31
N LEU A 16 -23.81 18.28 -5.45
CA LEU A 16 -25.02 18.46 -6.27
C LEU A 16 -26.31 18.06 -5.54
N PHE A 17 -26.24 17.01 -4.72
CA PHE A 17 -27.40 16.45 -4.03
C PHE A 17 -27.40 16.76 -2.52
N ASN A 18 -26.45 17.57 -2.03
CA ASN A 18 -26.30 17.93 -0.63
C ASN A 18 -26.31 16.69 0.30
N LEU A 19 -25.50 15.68 -0.04
CA LEU A 19 -25.44 14.43 0.69
C LEU A 19 -24.59 14.57 1.96
N GLU A 20 -25.07 14.01 3.07
CA GLU A 20 -24.31 13.90 4.33
C GLU A 20 -23.39 12.67 4.29
N ILE A 21 -22.36 12.71 3.42
CA ILE A 21 -21.33 11.67 3.33
C ILE A 21 -19.94 12.25 3.60
N SER A 22 -19.13 11.53 4.35
CA SER A 22 -17.73 11.86 4.67
C SER A 22 -16.79 11.64 3.48
N GLN A 23 -15.56 12.15 3.60
CA GLN A 23 -14.52 11.91 2.58
C GLN A 23 -14.07 10.44 2.57
N ALA A 24 -13.93 9.81 3.74
CA ALA A 24 -13.72 8.37 3.85
C ALA A 24 -14.82 7.54 3.17
N GLU A 25 -16.10 7.91 3.31
CA GLU A 25 -17.20 7.22 2.62
C GLU A 25 -17.13 7.42 1.09
N ILE A 26 -16.72 8.60 0.61
CA ILE A 26 -16.44 8.81 -0.81
C ILE A 26 -15.31 7.88 -1.29
N ALA A 27 -14.24 7.74 -0.50
CA ALA A 27 -13.13 6.85 -0.83
C ALA A 27 -13.57 5.38 -0.89
N LEU A 28 -14.38 4.93 0.07
CA LEU A 28 -14.94 3.57 0.09
C LEU A 28 -15.86 3.29 -1.10
N ASN A 29 -16.71 4.26 -1.48
CA ASN A 29 -17.54 4.15 -2.68
C ASN A 29 -16.70 4.08 -3.96
N GLY A 30 -15.62 4.87 -4.04
CA GLY A 30 -14.67 4.80 -5.15
C GLY A 30 -14.00 3.43 -5.26
N GLN A 31 -13.51 2.91 -4.14
CA GLN A 31 -12.92 1.57 -4.07
C GLN A 31 -13.92 0.49 -4.50
N GLN A 32 -15.18 0.60 -4.04
CA GLN A 32 -16.23 -0.32 -4.44
C GLN A 32 -16.47 -0.26 -5.95
N ALA A 33 -16.49 0.93 -6.56
CA ALA A 33 -16.63 1.09 -8.00
C ALA A 33 -15.46 0.43 -8.76
N GLU A 34 -14.21 0.61 -8.32
CA GLU A 34 -13.04 -0.01 -8.96
C GLU A 34 -13.11 -1.56 -8.86
N ASN A 35 -13.53 -2.09 -7.71
CA ASN A 35 -13.65 -3.53 -7.48
C ASN A 35 -14.82 -4.16 -8.25
N GLU A 36 -16.02 -3.57 -8.20
CA GLU A 36 -17.26 -4.19 -8.68
C GLU A 36 -17.62 -3.79 -10.11
N PHE A 37 -17.27 -2.59 -10.55
CA PHE A 37 -17.59 -2.08 -11.89
C PHE A 37 -16.41 -2.25 -12.85
N VAL A 38 -15.20 -1.87 -12.45
CA VAL A 38 -14.00 -2.02 -13.29
C VAL A 38 -13.46 -3.45 -13.23
N GLY A 39 -13.62 -4.13 -12.09
CA GLY A 39 -13.16 -5.51 -11.88
C GLY A 39 -11.71 -5.60 -11.39
N CYS A 40 -11.15 -4.51 -10.86
CA CYS A 40 -9.80 -4.47 -10.31
C CYS A 40 -9.87 -4.53 -8.79
N ASN A 41 -9.47 -5.65 -8.19
CA ASN A 41 -9.58 -5.94 -6.74
C ASN A 41 -8.59 -5.15 -5.85
N CYS A 42 -8.55 -3.84 -5.98
CA CYS A 42 -7.62 -2.94 -5.31
C CYS A 42 -7.88 -2.76 -3.80
N GLY A 43 -6.85 -2.28 -3.10
CA GLY A 43 -6.97 -1.81 -1.72
C GLY A 43 -7.58 -0.40 -1.64
N ILE A 44 -7.71 0.13 -0.42
CA ILE A 44 -8.37 1.43 -0.16
C ILE A 44 -7.42 2.64 -0.25
N MET A 45 -6.11 2.39 -0.36
CA MET A 45 -5.07 3.41 -0.18
C MET A 45 -5.20 4.58 -1.16
N ASP A 46 -5.38 4.31 -2.45
CA ASP A 46 -5.38 5.33 -3.51
C ASP A 46 -6.58 6.28 -3.38
N GLN A 47 -7.76 5.72 -3.11
CA GLN A 47 -8.97 6.51 -2.90
C GLN A 47 -8.90 7.31 -1.60
N MET A 48 -8.38 6.71 -0.52
CA MET A 48 -8.28 7.38 0.78
C MET A 48 -7.34 8.59 0.74
N ILE A 49 -6.13 8.43 0.19
CA ILE A 49 -5.19 9.57 0.09
C ILE A 49 -5.71 10.66 -0.84
N SER A 50 -6.43 10.29 -1.91
CA SER A 50 -7.05 11.26 -2.80
C SER A 50 -8.21 12.02 -2.16
N ALA A 51 -8.94 11.41 -1.22
CA ALA A 51 -10.10 12.01 -0.56
C ALA A 51 -9.75 12.82 0.70
N GLU A 52 -8.74 12.37 1.47
CA GLU A 52 -8.39 12.91 2.79
C GLU A 52 -6.98 13.52 2.89
N GLY A 53 -6.25 13.58 1.76
CA GLY A 53 -4.92 14.18 1.71
C GLY A 53 -4.89 15.62 2.24
N ARG A 54 -3.81 15.96 2.96
CA ARG A 54 -3.56 17.30 3.49
C ARG A 54 -2.28 17.86 2.91
N GLU A 55 -2.27 19.15 2.61
CA GLU A 55 -1.10 19.85 2.10
C GLU A 55 0.11 19.66 3.03
N ASN A 56 1.29 19.36 2.48
CA ASN A 56 2.53 19.13 3.21
C ASN A 56 2.50 18.01 4.26
N HIS A 57 1.60 17.02 4.11
CA HIS A 57 1.54 15.86 4.98
C HIS A 57 1.51 14.56 4.16
N ALA A 58 2.25 13.55 4.63
CA ALA A 58 1.97 12.16 4.33
C ALA A 58 0.79 11.67 5.18
N MET A 59 0.18 10.56 4.76
CA MET A 59 -0.89 9.89 5.51
C MET A 59 -0.42 8.51 5.94
N LEU A 60 -0.44 8.25 7.25
CA LEU A 60 -0.41 6.89 7.77
C LEU A 60 -1.85 6.41 7.87
N LEU A 61 -2.19 5.36 7.12
CA LEU A 61 -3.52 4.75 7.10
C LEU A 61 -3.43 3.34 7.68
N ASP A 62 -4.21 3.06 8.73
CA ASP A 62 -4.47 1.68 9.13
C ASP A 62 -5.61 1.13 8.27
N CYS A 63 -5.29 0.29 7.28
CA CYS A 63 -6.28 -0.25 6.35
C CYS A 63 -7.31 -1.21 6.99
N ARG A 64 -7.16 -1.58 8.27
CA ARG A 64 -8.16 -2.38 8.99
C ARG A 64 -9.19 -1.49 9.68
N SER A 65 -8.74 -0.52 10.47
CA SER A 65 -9.65 0.39 11.19
C SER A 65 -10.11 1.57 10.34
N LEU A 66 -9.41 1.84 9.23
CA LEU A 66 -9.52 3.03 8.39
C LEU A 66 -9.13 4.33 9.10
N GLU A 67 -8.48 4.23 10.26
CA GLU A 67 -7.96 5.40 10.97
C GLU A 67 -6.79 6.01 10.19
N THR A 68 -6.80 7.34 10.08
CA THR A 68 -5.77 8.12 9.39
C THR A 68 -5.01 9.01 10.38
N GLU A 69 -3.70 9.08 10.20
CA GLU A 69 -2.84 10.04 10.89
C GLU A 69 -2.08 10.88 9.86
N ALA A 70 -2.20 12.20 9.96
CA ALA A 70 -1.43 13.12 9.13
C ALA A 70 -0.01 13.26 9.70
N VAL A 71 0.99 12.95 8.88
CA VAL A 71 2.40 13.05 9.24
C VAL A 71 3.03 14.18 8.45
N SER A 72 3.45 15.25 9.13
CA SER A 72 4.06 16.43 8.48
C SER A 72 5.33 16.04 7.73
N MET A 73 5.45 16.56 6.50
CA MET A 73 6.66 16.43 5.68
C MET A 73 7.65 17.55 6.04
N PRO A 74 8.96 17.25 6.18
CA PRO A 74 9.98 18.28 6.39
C PRO A 74 10.02 19.30 5.24
N GLU A 75 10.16 20.59 5.55
CA GLU A 75 10.15 21.67 4.55
C GLU A 75 11.36 21.62 3.61
N ASP A 76 12.49 21.09 4.08
CA ASP A 76 13.73 20.92 3.33
C ASP A 76 13.81 19.58 2.59
N MET A 77 12.75 18.76 2.64
CA MET A 77 12.66 17.49 1.95
C MET A 77 11.92 17.64 0.61
N ALA A 78 12.52 17.10 -0.45
CA ALA A 78 11.87 16.94 -1.74
C ALA A 78 11.56 15.46 -2.00
N VAL A 79 10.37 15.18 -2.55
CA VAL A 79 10.02 13.86 -3.08
C VAL A 79 10.16 13.90 -4.58
N VAL A 80 11.07 13.08 -5.13
CA VAL A 80 11.28 12.97 -6.57
C VAL A 80 10.57 11.73 -7.09
N ILE A 81 9.63 11.92 -8.02
CA ILE A 81 8.93 10.83 -8.70
C ILE A 81 9.59 10.59 -10.05
N ILE A 82 10.17 9.40 -10.24
CA ILE A 82 10.79 9.01 -11.51
C ILE A 82 9.90 7.99 -12.22
N ASN A 83 9.35 8.38 -13.38
CA ASN A 83 8.55 7.47 -14.21
C ASN A 83 9.47 6.68 -15.16
N SER A 84 9.52 5.36 -15.01
CA SER A 84 10.32 4.47 -15.87
C SER A 84 9.89 4.46 -17.34
N ASN A 85 8.69 4.97 -17.65
CA ASN A 85 8.05 4.91 -18.97
C ASN A 85 7.92 3.48 -19.54
N LYS A 86 8.12 2.46 -18.71
CA LYS A 86 7.89 1.06 -19.09
C LYS A 86 6.41 0.85 -19.35
N LYS A 87 6.06 0.42 -20.56
CA LYS A 87 4.69 0.04 -20.90
C LYS A 87 4.27 -1.19 -20.08
N ARG A 88 3.12 -1.09 -19.42
CA ARG A 88 2.52 -2.17 -18.63
C ARG A 88 2.14 -3.36 -19.52
N GLY A 89 2.38 -4.58 -19.02
CA GLY A 89 1.81 -5.82 -19.56
C GLY A 89 0.42 -6.10 -18.98
N LEU A 90 -0.03 -7.36 -19.03
CA LEU A 90 -1.25 -7.81 -18.33
C LEU A 90 -1.00 -7.79 -16.81
N VAL A 91 -1.31 -6.67 -16.15
CA VAL A 91 -1.04 -6.48 -14.70
C VAL A 91 -2.09 -7.18 -13.82
N ASP A 92 -3.31 -7.35 -14.32
CA ASP A 92 -4.45 -7.78 -13.50
C ASP A 92 -4.33 -9.22 -12.99
N SER A 93 -3.68 -10.11 -13.74
CA SER A 93 -3.50 -11.52 -13.33
C SER A 93 -2.51 -11.67 -12.17
N GLU A 94 -1.40 -10.93 -12.22
CA GLU A 94 -0.36 -11.02 -11.19
C GLU A 94 -0.83 -10.42 -9.87
N TYR A 95 -1.55 -9.30 -9.90
CA TYR A 95 -2.11 -8.68 -8.69
C TYR A 95 -3.04 -9.65 -7.95
N ASN A 96 -4.00 -10.24 -8.65
CA ASN A 96 -4.93 -11.21 -8.07
C ASN A 96 -4.21 -12.45 -7.54
N THR A 97 -3.16 -12.90 -8.24
CA THR A 97 -2.31 -14.02 -7.79
C THR A 97 -1.62 -13.71 -6.47
N ARG A 98 -1.04 -12.52 -6.31
CA ARG A 98 -0.40 -12.09 -5.03
C ARG A 98 -1.41 -12.06 -3.89
N ARG A 99 -2.62 -11.55 -4.15
CA ARG A 99 -3.71 -11.54 -3.16
C ARG A 99 -4.05 -12.96 -2.69
N GLN A 100 -4.26 -13.89 -3.62
CA GLN A 100 -4.57 -15.29 -3.29
C GLN A 100 -3.47 -15.96 -2.47
N GLN A 101 -2.21 -15.68 -2.78
CA GLN A 101 -1.05 -16.18 -2.02
C GLN A 101 -1.04 -15.64 -0.58
N CYS A 102 -1.35 -14.35 -0.37
CA CYS A 102 -1.46 -13.78 0.97
C CYS A 102 -2.65 -14.37 1.76
N GLU A 103 -3.78 -14.61 1.09
CA GLU A 103 -4.95 -15.26 1.70
C GLU A 103 -4.67 -16.72 2.07
N GLU A 104 -3.89 -17.44 1.26
CA GLU A 104 -3.41 -18.79 1.59
C GLU A 104 -2.55 -18.79 2.85
N ALA A 105 -1.56 -17.89 2.94
CA ALA A 105 -0.76 -17.76 4.14
C ALA A 105 -1.62 -17.46 5.37
N ALA A 106 -2.55 -16.50 5.27
CA ALA A 106 -3.45 -16.14 6.37
C ALA A 106 -4.29 -17.35 6.84
N ARG A 107 -4.78 -18.19 5.91
CA ARG A 107 -5.48 -19.44 6.25
C ARG A 107 -4.59 -20.42 7.01
N THR A 108 -3.34 -20.61 6.62
CA THR A 108 -2.39 -21.49 7.32
C THR A 108 -2.13 -21.01 8.76
N PHE A 109 -2.02 -19.70 8.97
CA PHE A 109 -1.89 -19.12 10.31
C PHE A 109 -3.19 -19.09 11.11
N GLY A 110 -4.34 -19.41 10.50
CA GLY A 110 -5.65 -19.37 11.16
C GLY A 110 -6.14 -17.95 11.48
N VAL A 111 -5.69 -16.95 10.71
CA VAL A 111 -6.04 -15.53 10.90
C VAL A 111 -6.85 -14.99 9.74
N LYS A 112 -7.57 -13.89 9.96
CA LYS A 112 -8.34 -13.23 8.89
C LYS A 112 -7.43 -12.50 7.89
N ALA A 113 -6.33 -11.92 8.38
CA ALA A 113 -5.38 -11.19 7.56
C ALA A 113 -3.97 -11.32 8.14
N LEU A 114 -2.95 -11.22 7.28
CA LEU A 114 -1.54 -11.26 7.69
C LEU A 114 -1.13 -10.15 8.66
N ARG A 115 -1.96 -9.09 8.79
CA ARG A 115 -1.83 -8.07 9.83
C ARG A 115 -1.84 -8.63 11.26
N ASP A 116 -2.46 -9.79 11.48
CA ASP A 116 -2.52 -10.47 12.79
C ASP A 116 -1.31 -11.40 13.05
N VAL A 117 -0.36 -11.48 12.12
CA VAL A 117 0.80 -12.37 12.24
C VAL A 117 2.03 -11.53 12.55
N THR A 118 2.65 -11.80 13.69
CA THR A 118 3.97 -11.24 14.05
C THR A 118 5.09 -11.95 13.29
N ILE A 119 6.27 -11.33 13.20
CA ILE A 119 7.40 -11.95 12.51
C ILE A 119 7.90 -13.20 13.27
N GLU A 120 7.76 -13.21 14.58
CA GLU A 120 8.06 -14.35 15.45
C GLU A 120 7.14 -15.53 15.13
N GLN A 121 5.82 -15.32 15.12
CA GLN A 121 4.84 -16.33 14.74
C GLN A 121 5.06 -16.83 13.31
N PHE A 122 5.42 -15.94 12.39
CA PHE A 122 5.76 -16.32 11.02
C PHE A 122 6.95 -17.27 10.98
N ASN A 123 8.06 -16.92 11.64
CA ASN A 123 9.27 -17.74 11.66
C ASN A 123 9.04 -19.12 12.30
N GLU A 124 8.15 -19.21 13.29
CA GLU A 124 7.79 -20.48 13.93
C GLU A 124 7.02 -21.44 13.03
N LYS A 125 6.29 -20.95 12.01
CA LYS A 125 5.47 -21.81 11.14
C LYS A 125 5.77 -21.66 9.66
N VAL A 126 6.83 -20.96 9.28
CA VAL A 126 7.18 -20.73 7.86
C VAL A 126 7.35 -22.04 7.08
N TYR A 127 7.76 -23.12 7.75
CA TYR A 127 7.91 -24.46 7.16
C TYR A 127 6.57 -25.11 6.76
N GLU A 128 5.43 -24.59 7.24
CA GLU A 128 4.08 -25.06 6.87
C GLU A 128 3.59 -24.43 5.56
N LEU A 129 4.29 -23.41 5.06
CA LEU A 129 3.97 -22.72 3.82
C LEU A 129 4.81 -23.24 2.66
N ASN A 130 4.24 -23.21 1.45
CA ASN A 130 5.07 -23.33 0.24
C ASN A 130 6.02 -22.11 0.13
N GLU A 131 7.15 -22.27 -0.55
CA GLU A 131 8.20 -21.26 -0.59
C GLU A 131 7.72 -19.91 -1.12
N ILE A 132 6.88 -19.91 -2.16
CA ILE A 132 6.38 -18.67 -2.79
C ILE A 132 5.46 -17.92 -1.83
N VAL A 133 4.51 -18.63 -1.21
CA VAL A 133 3.57 -18.08 -0.23
C VAL A 133 4.30 -17.57 1.01
N ALA A 134 5.33 -18.29 1.48
CA ALA A 134 6.19 -17.83 2.55
C ALA A 134 6.87 -16.49 2.22
N LYS A 135 7.39 -16.33 1.00
CA LYS A 135 7.98 -15.05 0.54
C LYS A 135 6.93 -13.93 0.52
N ARG A 136 5.73 -14.18 -0.02
CA ARG A 136 4.66 -13.16 -0.05
C ARG A 136 4.22 -12.73 1.35
N ALA A 137 4.06 -13.69 2.25
CA ALA A 137 3.67 -13.43 3.62
C ALA A 137 4.75 -12.64 4.38
N ARG A 138 6.03 -13.02 4.22
CA ARG A 138 7.16 -12.31 4.81
C ARG A 138 7.20 -10.85 4.39
N HIS A 139 6.99 -10.57 3.10
CA HIS A 139 6.88 -9.19 2.61
C HIS A 139 5.79 -8.44 3.37
N VAL A 140 4.54 -8.92 3.32
CA VAL A 140 3.39 -8.19 3.92
C VAL A 140 3.58 -7.95 5.42
N ILE A 141 4.07 -8.95 6.16
CA ILE A 141 4.28 -8.85 7.62
C ILE A 141 5.38 -7.84 7.93
N THR A 142 6.52 -7.94 7.25
CA THR A 142 7.65 -7.03 7.50
C THR A 142 7.37 -5.62 6.99
N GLU A 143 6.64 -5.47 5.90
CA GLU A 143 6.29 -4.19 5.31
C GLU A 143 5.30 -3.41 6.17
N ASN A 144 4.28 -4.09 6.75
CA ASN A 144 3.39 -3.45 7.73
C ASN A 144 4.16 -2.84 8.91
N ASN A 145 5.15 -3.56 9.44
CA ASN A 145 6.01 -3.05 10.51
C ASN A 145 6.88 -1.90 10.01
N ARG A 146 7.45 -2.03 8.81
CA ARG A 146 8.32 -1.02 8.19
C ARG A 146 7.58 0.29 7.95
N THR A 147 6.32 0.26 7.54
CA THR A 147 5.48 1.45 7.33
C THR A 147 5.27 2.24 8.63
N VAL A 148 5.03 1.55 9.75
CA VAL A 148 4.90 2.19 11.06
C VAL A 148 6.22 2.84 11.47
N GLU A 149 7.35 2.15 11.26
CA GLU A 149 8.68 2.72 11.53
C GLU A 149 9.02 3.89 10.60
N ALA A 150 8.59 3.85 9.33
CA ALA A 150 8.77 4.94 8.37
C ALA A 150 7.99 6.18 8.79
N ALA A 151 6.76 6.03 9.27
CA ALA A 151 5.98 7.14 9.81
C ALA A 151 6.66 7.77 11.03
N LYS A 152 7.25 6.96 11.94
CA LYS A 152 8.05 7.47 13.07
C LYS A 152 9.30 8.21 12.59
N ALA A 153 10.05 7.63 11.66
CA ALA A 153 11.25 8.23 11.09
C ALA A 153 10.94 9.60 10.48
N LEU A 154 9.88 9.69 9.67
CA LEU A 154 9.42 10.92 9.05
C LEU A 154 9.04 11.98 10.09
N ARG A 155 8.25 11.65 11.13
CA ARG A 155 7.91 12.57 12.23
C ARG A 155 9.15 13.10 12.94
N SER A 156 10.12 12.23 13.18
CA SER A 156 11.38 12.58 13.86
C SER A 156 12.40 13.26 12.95
N HIS A 157 12.05 13.54 11.68
CA HIS A 157 12.95 14.11 10.68
C HIS A 157 14.22 13.26 10.48
N ASN A 158 14.14 11.95 10.75
CA ASN A 158 15.26 11.03 10.62
C ASN A 158 15.32 10.48 9.18
N ILE A 159 15.82 11.31 8.28
CA ILE A 159 15.88 11.02 6.84
C ILE A 159 16.78 9.81 6.54
N ASN A 160 17.86 9.62 7.29
CA ASN A 160 18.73 8.45 7.13
C ASN A 160 17.95 7.15 7.38
N ARG A 161 17.17 7.11 8.48
CA ARG A 161 16.33 5.96 8.77
C ARG A 161 15.22 5.78 7.74
N MET A 162 14.61 6.86 7.28
CA MET A 162 13.60 6.80 6.21
C MET A 162 14.19 6.20 4.93
N SER A 163 15.39 6.63 4.52
CA SER A 163 16.11 6.12 3.36
C SER A 163 16.41 4.62 3.48
N GLU A 164 16.94 4.17 4.62
CA GLU A 164 17.17 2.74 4.89
C GLU A 164 15.88 1.93 4.78
N LEU A 165 14.77 2.43 5.33
CA LEU A 165 13.47 1.76 5.29
C LEU A 165 12.94 1.69 3.85
N MET A 166 13.06 2.76 3.06
CA MET A 166 12.65 2.74 1.65
C MET A 166 13.49 1.75 0.82
N ALA A 167 14.80 1.69 1.04
CA ALA A 167 15.67 0.71 0.36
C ALA A 167 15.30 -0.74 0.73
N GLN A 168 15.00 -1.00 2.01
CA GLN A 168 14.56 -2.31 2.48
C GLN A 168 13.17 -2.69 1.94
N SER A 169 12.25 -1.72 1.83
CA SER A 169 10.95 -1.90 1.20
C SER A 169 11.11 -2.32 -0.26
N HIS A 170 11.95 -1.62 -1.03
CA HIS A 170 12.23 -1.97 -2.41
C HIS A 170 12.84 -3.38 -2.56
N ALA A 171 13.83 -3.72 -1.74
CA ALA A 171 14.40 -5.06 -1.73
C ALA A 171 13.34 -6.13 -1.41
N SER A 172 12.44 -5.87 -0.46
CA SER A 172 11.35 -6.79 -0.14
C SER A 172 10.33 -6.91 -1.28
N MET A 173 9.98 -5.81 -1.94
CA MET A 173 9.11 -5.82 -3.13
C MET A 173 9.72 -6.63 -4.28
N ARG A 174 11.04 -6.56 -4.47
CA ARG A 174 11.77 -7.30 -5.52
C ARG A 174 11.93 -8.77 -5.16
N ASP A 175 12.47 -9.07 -3.97
CA ASP A 175 12.97 -10.40 -3.63
C ASP A 175 11.90 -11.28 -2.97
N ASP A 176 10.98 -10.68 -2.19
CA ASP A 176 9.96 -11.40 -1.43
C ASP A 176 8.56 -11.30 -2.06
N PHE A 177 8.19 -10.14 -2.59
CA PHE A 177 6.88 -9.96 -3.21
C PHE A 177 6.88 -10.12 -4.72
N ASP A 178 8.05 -9.97 -5.35
CA ASP A 178 8.27 -10.18 -6.78
C ASP A 178 7.28 -9.36 -7.62
N ILE A 179 7.29 -8.04 -7.38
CA ILE A 179 6.43 -7.05 -8.05
C ILE A 179 7.20 -5.93 -8.73
N THR A 180 8.54 -5.94 -8.65
CA THR A 180 9.37 -4.98 -9.37
C THR A 180 9.76 -5.54 -10.75
N VAL A 181 10.35 -4.67 -11.57
CA VAL A 181 10.90 -5.03 -12.87
C VAL A 181 12.27 -4.40 -13.02
N LYS A 182 13.10 -4.94 -13.90
CA LYS A 182 14.47 -4.47 -14.14
C LYS A 182 14.55 -2.96 -14.30
N GLU A 183 13.64 -2.35 -15.07
CA GLU A 183 13.64 -0.91 -15.29
C GLU A 183 13.43 -0.11 -13.99
N ILE A 184 12.63 -0.62 -13.05
CA ILE A 184 12.42 0.00 -11.74
C ILE A 184 13.65 -0.22 -10.85
N ASP A 185 14.17 -1.45 -10.81
CA ASP A 185 15.34 -1.78 -9.99
C ASP A 185 16.57 -0.96 -10.42
N THR A 186 16.78 -0.81 -11.73
CA THR A 186 17.86 0.04 -12.28
C THR A 186 17.70 1.51 -11.90
N LEU A 187 16.47 2.04 -11.84
CA LEU A 187 16.26 3.42 -11.39
C LEU A 187 16.60 3.59 -9.91
N VAL A 188 16.28 2.60 -9.07
CA VAL A 188 16.61 2.63 -7.64
C VAL A 188 18.12 2.53 -7.41
N GLU A 189 18.85 1.74 -8.21
CA GLU A 189 20.31 1.66 -8.12
C GLU A 189 21.03 2.96 -8.54
N MET A 190 20.36 3.83 -9.29
CA MET A 190 20.93 5.09 -9.78
C MET A 190 20.79 6.26 -8.79
N VAL A 191 19.92 6.14 -7.77
CA VAL A 191 19.60 7.20 -6.80
C VAL A 191 20.14 6.87 -5.41
#